data_AF-A0A6P4YW07-F1
#
_entry.id   AF-A0A6P4YW07-F1
#
_cell.length_a   1.000
_cell.length_b   1.000
_cell.length_c   1.000
_cell.angle_alpha   90.00
_cell.angle_beta   90.00
_cell.angle_gamma   90.00
#
_symmetry.space_group_name_H-M   'P 1'
#
loop_
_entity.id
_entity.type
_entity.pdbx_description
1 polymer ?
#
loop_
_entity_poly.entity_id
_entity_poly.type
_entity_poly.pdbx_seq_one_letter_code
_entity_poly.pdbx_strand_id
1 'polypeptide(L)'
;MAAAGVAAVHVLLLSVYSCVQQYDYLYLLRTPYLPDRQRIGGPWKYLTYINCMAHTVFFSSCVLADFIEGVLGKKAAGLRKVQDYVLVSILFPMSMIVMVVFWGIYAVDRELIFPASLDHVIPPWINHVWHTTIVPVLLLEMYMVHHKYPSRRAGLTGAITLGLVYLTWILIVAKVGGFWVYPFMAVMTGFQFVLFCCFTAAIGCVFYLMGELCNNVFWGPRETPRKQKKRA
;
A
#
# COMPACT_ATOMS: atom_id res chain seq x y z
N MET A 1 5.85 -19.59 13.91
CA MET A 1 6.74 -18.65 14.61
C MET A 1 6.17 -18.41 16.01
N ALA A 2 7.01 -18.28 17.06
CA ALA A 2 6.50 -17.93 18.39
C ALA A 2 5.92 -16.51 18.39
N ALA A 3 4.87 -16.26 19.19
CA ALA A 3 4.17 -14.96 19.22
C ALA A 3 5.11 -13.77 19.50
N ALA A 4 6.13 -13.97 20.35
CA ALA A 4 7.15 -12.97 20.63
C ALA A 4 8.00 -12.60 19.38
N GLY A 5 8.24 -13.56 18.49
CA GLY A 5 8.99 -13.32 17.24
C GLY A 5 8.21 -12.44 16.26
N VAL A 6 6.90 -12.67 16.14
CA VAL A 6 6.02 -11.86 15.29
C VAL A 6 5.95 -10.42 15.81
N ALA A 7 5.76 -10.23 17.12
CA ALA A 7 5.72 -8.91 17.74
C ALA A 7 7.03 -8.12 17.53
N ALA A 8 8.19 -8.78 17.61
CA ALA A 8 9.47 -8.15 17.34
C ALA A 8 9.59 -7.67 15.88
N VAL A 9 9.08 -8.44 14.92
CA VAL A 9 9.05 -8.04 13.50
C VAL A 9 8.11 -6.84 13.29
N HIS A 10 6.93 -6.82 13.91
CA HIS A 10 6.03 -5.66 13.82
C HIS A 10 6.65 -4.38 14.37
N VAL A 11 7.34 -4.45 15.52
CA VAL A 11 8.05 -3.30 16.09
C VAL A 11 9.15 -2.82 15.15
N LEU A 12 9.96 -3.74 14.60
CA LEU A 12 11.01 -3.40 13.64
C LEU A 12 10.44 -2.69 12.40
N LEU A 13 9.38 -3.25 11.80
CA LEU A 13 8.74 -2.67 10.62
C LEU A 13 8.14 -1.29 10.92
N LEU A 14 7.48 -1.13 12.06
CA LEU A 14 7.00 0.17 12.52
C LEU A 14 8.14 1.18 12.67
N SER A 15 9.27 0.78 13.28
CA SER A 15 10.44 1.64 13.42
C SER A 15 11.02 2.07 12.08
N VAL A 16 11.14 1.15 11.11
CA VAL A 16 11.63 1.46 9.76
C VAL A 16 10.72 2.48 9.08
N TYR A 17 9.41 2.23 9.05
CA TYR A 17 8.48 3.16 8.40
C TYR A 17 8.44 4.51 9.10
N SER A 18 8.45 4.53 10.44
CA SER A 18 8.50 5.78 11.21
C SER A 18 9.77 6.58 10.93
N CYS A 19 10.91 5.91 10.79
CA CYS A 19 12.18 6.54 10.42
C CYS A 19 12.10 7.17 9.02
N VAL A 20 11.51 6.47 8.05
CA VAL A 20 11.31 6.99 6.68
C VAL A 20 10.36 8.20 6.68
N GLN A 21 9.29 8.18 7.47
CA GLN A 21 8.40 9.33 7.61
C GLN A 21 9.11 10.53 8.23
N GLN A 22 9.90 10.29 9.28
CA GLN A 22 10.69 11.34 9.93
C GLN A 22 11.71 11.93 8.96
N TYR A 23 12.37 11.09 8.16
CA TYR A 23 13.29 11.53 7.12
C TYR A 23 12.57 12.40 6.08
N ASP A 24 11.41 11.95 5.58
CA ASP A 24 10.62 12.73 4.61
C ASP A 24 10.21 14.09 5.19
N TYR A 25 9.74 14.12 6.43
CA TYR A 25 9.35 15.36 7.11
C TYR A 25 10.52 16.34 7.28
N LEU A 26 11.68 15.86 7.74
CA LEU A 26 12.84 16.69 8.04
C LEU A 26 13.56 17.17 6.78
N TYR A 27 13.68 16.31 5.76
CA TYR A 27 14.57 16.56 4.63
C TYR A 27 13.86 16.77 3.28
N LEU A 28 12.65 16.23 3.08
CA LEU A 28 11.99 16.22 1.76
C LEU A 28 10.72 17.06 1.70
N LEU A 29 10.04 17.32 2.82
CA LEU A 29 8.76 18.02 2.83
C LEU A 29 8.86 19.47 2.35
N ARG A 30 9.90 20.19 2.79
CA ARG A 30 10.09 21.63 2.53
C ARG A 30 11.34 21.96 1.72
N THR A 31 11.99 20.95 1.16
CA THR A 31 13.21 21.17 0.37
C THR A 31 12.92 21.97 -0.90
N PRO A 32 13.75 22.97 -1.26
CA PRO A 32 13.56 23.74 -2.48
C PRO A 32 13.74 22.89 -3.75
N TYR A 33 14.41 21.73 -3.63
CA TYR A 33 14.62 20.81 -4.74
C TYR A 33 13.37 20.00 -5.13
N LEU A 34 12.30 20.04 -4.32
CA LEU A 34 11.01 19.37 -4.61
C LEU A 34 9.86 20.40 -4.56
N PRO A 35 9.85 21.42 -5.44
CA PRO A 35 8.88 22.51 -5.38
C PRO A 35 7.43 22.01 -5.52
N ASP A 36 7.22 20.90 -6.24
CA ASP A 36 5.90 20.29 -6.39
C ASP A 36 5.29 19.80 -5.07
N ARG A 37 6.09 19.52 -4.05
CA ARG A 37 5.59 19.13 -2.72
C ARG A 37 5.01 20.29 -1.91
N GLN A 38 5.19 21.53 -2.36
CA GLN A 38 4.58 22.72 -1.76
C GLN A 38 3.29 23.16 -2.47
N ARG A 39 2.97 22.56 -3.62
CA ARG A 39 1.75 22.83 -4.39
C ARG A 39 0.54 22.11 -3.77
N ILE A 40 -0.65 22.37 -4.31
CA ILE A 40 -1.88 21.72 -3.87
C ILE A 40 -1.73 20.20 -3.74
N GLY A 41 -2.21 19.68 -2.62
CA GLY A 41 -2.12 18.26 -2.26
C GLY A 41 -0.79 17.82 -1.65
N GLY A 42 0.27 18.64 -1.71
CA GLY A 42 1.56 18.36 -1.06
C GLY A 42 2.10 16.97 -1.36
N PRO A 43 2.66 16.25 -0.37
CA PRO A 43 3.01 14.83 -0.53
C PRO A 43 1.78 13.90 -0.70
N TRP A 44 0.63 14.28 -0.15
CA TRP A 44 -0.61 13.49 -0.16
C TRP A 44 -1.25 13.32 -1.54
N LYS A 45 -0.75 14.00 -2.57
CA LYS A 45 -1.14 13.72 -3.96
C LYS A 45 -0.50 12.44 -4.51
N TYR A 46 0.61 11.99 -3.93
CA TYR A 46 1.32 10.79 -4.40
C TYR A 46 0.78 9.54 -3.69
N LEU A 47 0.34 8.54 -4.48
CA LEU A 47 -0.11 7.26 -3.94
C LEU A 47 0.97 6.57 -3.11
N THR A 48 2.24 6.70 -3.52
CA THR A 48 3.40 6.20 -2.78
C THR A 48 3.44 6.72 -1.34
N TYR A 49 3.21 8.03 -1.15
CA TYR A 49 3.21 8.62 0.18
C TYR A 49 2.02 8.10 1.01
N ILE A 50 0.82 8.10 0.43
CA ILE A 50 -0.39 7.53 1.07
C ILE A 50 -0.15 6.07 1.48
N ASN A 51 0.47 5.27 0.60
CA ASN A 51 0.76 3.86 0.85
C ASN A 51 1.76 3.69 2.00
N CYS A 52 2.83 4.49 2.02
CA CYS A 52 3.80 4.50 3.13
C CYS A 52 3.15 4.87 4.48
N MET A 53 2.23 5.85 4.48
CA MET A 53 1.44 6.19 5.67
C MET A 53 0.55 5.01 6.09
N ALA A 54 -0.13 4.36 5.14
CA ALA A 54 -0.99 3.22 5.42
C ALA A 54 -0.22 2.02 5.99
N HIS A 55 0.99 1.74 5.51
CA HIS A 55 1.90 0.75 6.11
C HIS A 55 2.23 1.09 7.56
N THR A 56 2.53 2.36 7.85
CA THR A 56 2.88 2.81 9.20
C THR A 56 1.69 2.66 10.16
N VAL A 57 0.50 3.07 9.72
CA VAL A 57 -0.74 2.90 10.50
C VAL A 57 -1.05 1.43 10.71
N PHE A 58 -0.88 0.59 9.68
CA PHE A 58 -1.11 -0.84 9.78
C PHE A 58 -0.18 -1.49 10.81
N PHE A 59 1.14 -1.32 10.70
CA PHE A 59 2.09 -1.90 11.67
C PHE A 59 1.98 -1.29 13.07
N SER A 60 1.59 -0.02 13.19
CA SER A 60 1.23 0.57 14.49
C SER A 60 0.06 -0.19 15.13
N SER A 61 -0.95 -0.53 14.33
CA SER A 61 -2.08 -1.32 14.79
C SER A 61 -1.66 -2.75 15.17
N CYS A 62 -0.72 -3.36 14.44
CA CYS A 62 -0.21 -4.70 14.76
C CYS A 62 0.51 -4.71 16.11
N VAL A 63 1.40 -3.75 16.35
CA VAL A 63 2.06 -3.56 17.66
C VAL A 63 1.04 -3.35 18.78
N LEU A 64 -0.01 -2.56 18.54
CA LEU A 64 -1.08 -2.36 19.51
C LEU A 64 -1.82 -3.68 19.82
N ALA A 65 -2.15 -4.47 18.79
CA ALA A 65 -2.81 -5.75 18.98
C ALA A 65 -1.93 -6.74 19.75
N ASP A 66 -0.63 -6.80 19.44
CA ASP A 66 0.33 -7.65 20.15
C ASP A 66 0.51 -7.23 21.61
N PHE A 67 0.51 -5.93 21.89
CA PHE A 67 0.55 -5.42 23.26
C PHE A 67 -0.71 -5.81 24.05
N ILE A 68 -1.89 -5.65 23.46
CA ILE A 68 -3.17 -6.03 24.08
C ILE A 68 -3.20 -7.54 24.39
N GLU A 69 -2.73 -8.37 23.47
CA GLU A 69 -2.80 -9.84 23.59
C GLU A 69 -1.67 -10.41 24.46
N GLY A 70 -0.43 -9.94 24.26
CA GLY A 70 0.76 -10.45 24.94
C GLY A 70 1.02 -9.84 26.31
N VAL A 71 0.73 -8.55 26.51
CA VAL A 71 1.01 -7.85 27.77
C VAL A 71 -0.24 -7.71 28.63
N LEU A 72 -1.37 -7.29 28.04
CA LEU A 72 -2.61 -7.09 28.79
C LEU A 72 -3.44 -8.38 28.94
N GLY A 73 -3.09 -9.46 28.24
CA GLY A 73 -3.82 -10.73 28.26
C GLY A 73 -5.26 -10.65 27.74
N LYS A 74 -5.60 -9.61 26.98
CA LYS A 74 -6.94 -9.37 26.42
C LYS A 74 -6.99 -9.79 24.95
N LYS A 75 -8.18 -10.10 24.43
CA LYS A 75 -8.34 -10.43 23.00
C LYS A 75 -8.54 -9.16 22.16
N ALA A 76 -7.73 -8.96 21.12
CA ALA A 76 -7.85 -7.83 20.21
C ALA A 76 -8.73 -8.14 18.97
N ALA A 77 -9.76 -8.99 19.12
CA ALA A 77 -10.49 -9.60 17.98
C ALA A 77 -11.09 -8.57 16.99
N GLY A 78 -11.60 -7.45 17.49
CA GLY A 78 -12.12 -6.37 16.63
C GLY A 78 -11.01 -5.71 15.79
N LEU A 79 -9.87 -5.43 16.42
CA LEU A 79 -8.70 -4.83 15.76
C LEU A 79 -8.10 -5.80 14.73
N ARG A 80 -7.95 -7.08 15.08
CA ARG A 80 -7.50 -8.14 14.17
C ARG A 80 -8.41 -8.26 12.94
N LYS A 81 -9.74 -8.17 13.12
CA LYS A 81 -10.70 -8.18 11.99
C LYS A 81 -10.53 -6.96 11.06
N VAL A 82 -10.23 -5.79 11.62
CA VAL A 82 -9.94 -4.59 10.81
C VAL A 82 -8.62 -4.75 10.06
N GLN A 83 -7.57 -5.24 10.74
CA GLN A 83 -6.26 -5.54 10.14
C GLN A 83 -6.40 -6.51 8.97
N ASP A 84 -7.12 -7.62 9.16
CA ASP A 84 -7.39 -8.59 8.11
C ASP A 84 -7.97 -7.91 6.88
N TYR A 85 -9.04 -7.11 7.05
CA TYR A 85 -9.69 -6.43 5.93
C TYR A 85 -8.75 -5.42 5.26
N VAL A 86 -8.08 -4.57 6.04
CA VAL A 86 -7.19 -3.51 5.54
C VAL A 86 -6.02 -4.12 4.77
N LEU A 87 -5.34 -5.11 5.34
CA LEU A 87 -4.19 -5.74 4.68
C LEU A 87 -4.60 -6.36 3.34
N VAL A 88 -5.60 -7.23 3.37
CA VAL A 88 -5.90 -8.09 2.22
C VAL A 88 -6.70 -7.38 1.12
N SER A 89 -7.53 -6.41 1.49
CA SER A 89 -8.47 -5.75 0.57
C SER A 89 -7.97 -4.40 0.10
N ILE A 90 -7.03 -3.78 0.81
CA ILE A 90 -6.59 -2.40 0.54
C ILE A 90 -5.07 -2.35 0.39
N LEU A 91 -4.33 -2.62 1.47
CA LEU A 91 -2.91 -2.32 1.56
C LEU A 91 -2.08 -3.17 0.58
N PHE A 92 -2.38 -4.47 0.48
CA PHE A 92 -1.67 -5.37 -0.43
C PHE A 92 -1.94 -5.07 -1.91
N PRO A 93 -3.20 -4.99 -2.40
CA PRO A 93 -3.45 -4.62 -3.80
C PRO A 93 -2.88 -3.25 -4.18
N MET A 94 -2.98 -2.24 -3.31
CA MET A 94 -2.42 -0.91 -3.59
C MET A 94 -0.89 -0.91 -3.58
N SER A 95 -0.25 -1.63 -2.67
CA SER A 95 1.20 -1.77 -2.66
C SER A 95 1.72 -2.44 -3.93
N MET A 96 0.99 -3.45 -4.44
CA MET A 96 1.30 -4.09 -5.72
C MET A 96 1.16 -3.10 -6.89
N ILE A 97 0.08 -2.30 -6.93
CA ILE A 97 -0.09 -1.24 -7.94
C ILE A 97 1.07 -0.25 -7.89
N VAL A 98 1.40 0.27 -6.71
CA VAL A 98 2.51 1.23 -6.53
C VAL A 98 3.81 0.64 -7.06
N MET A 99 4.17 -0.58 -6.65
CA MET A 99 5.41 -1.23 -7.08
C MET A 99 5.43 -1.47 -8.60
N VAL A 100 4.39 -2.11 -9.16
CA VAL A 100 4.38 -2.53 -10.56
C VAL A 100 4.27 -1.35 -11.51
N VAL A 101 3.41 -0.37 -11.22
CA VAL A 101 3.27 0.81 -12.07
C VAL A 101 4.53 1.67 -12.00
N PHE A 102 5.10 1.88 -10.81
CA PHE A 102 6.31 2.66 -10.66
C PHE A 102 7.48 2.05 -11.44
N TRP A 103 7.83 0.79 -11.17
CA TRP A 103 8.97 0.15 -11.81
C TRP A 103 8.72 -0.15 -13.29
N GLY A 104 7.48 -0.41 -13.68
CA GLY A 104 7.10 -0.59 -15.08
C GLY A 104 7.33 0.67 -15.89
N ILE A 105 6.87 1.84 -15.41
CA ILE A 105 7.13 3.12 -16.07
C ILE A 105 8.63 3.46 -16.00
N TYR A 106 9.25 3.27 -14.84
CA TYR A 106 10.68 3.56 -14.64
C TYR A 106 11.58 2.80 -15.63
N ALA A 107 11.25 1.54 -15.91
CA ALA A 107 12.02 0.70 -16.84
C ALA A 107 11.84 1.10 -18.32
N VAL A 108 10.69 1.71 -18.67
CA VAL A 108 10.43 2.20 -20.04
C VAL A 108 11.05 3.57 -20.23
N ASP A 109 10.72 4.51 -19.36
CA ASP A 109 11.28 5.86 -19.32
C ASP A 109 11.14 6.43 -17.90
N ARG A 110 12.26 6.51 -17.18
CA ARG A 110 12.28 7.02 -15.80
C ARG A 110 11.85 8.47 -15.70
N GLU A 111 12.03 9.30 -16.72
CA GLU A 111 11.66 10.72 -16.68
C GLU A 111 10.14 10.92 -16.53
N LEU A 112 9.35 9.90 -16.85
CA LEU A 112 7.90 9.93 -16.74
C LEU A 112 7.37 9.70 -15.32
N ILE A 113 8.20 9.21 -14.38
CA ILE A 113 7.78 8.87 -13.00
C ILE A 113 8.78 9.29 -11.92
N PHE A 114 10.08 9.18 -12.20
CA PHE A 114 11.18 9.51 -11.28
C PHE A 114 12.39 10.05 -12.07
N PRO A 115 12.30 11.33 -12.50
CA PRO A 115 13.36 12.03 -13.24
C PRO A 115 14.75 11.86 -12.61
N ALA A 116 15.80 11.83 -13.43
CA ALA A 116 17.19 11.77 -12.95
C ALA A 116 17.56 12.95 -12.04
N SER A 117 16.88 14.09 -12.20
CA SER A 117 17.00 15.23 -11.29
C SER A 117 16.57 14.91 -9.85
N LEU A 118 15.88 13.80 -9.57
CA LEU A 118 15.53 13.42 -8.20
C LEU A 118 16.65 12.65 -7.49
N ASP A 119 17.64 12.12 -8.22
CA ASP A 119 18.70 11.25 -7.64
C ASP A 119 19.60 11.99 -6.64
N HIS A 120 19.76 13.30 -6.79
CA HIS A 120 20.54 14.13 -5.86
C HIS A 120 19.75 14.55 -4.62
N VAL A 121 18.44 14.31 -4.58
CA VAL A 121 17.53 14.75 -3.50
C VAL A 121 17.01 13.57 -2.71
N ILE A 122 16.61 12.50 -3.39
CA ILE A 122 15.97 11.32 -2.81
C ILE A 122 16.98 10.18 -2.84
N PRO A 123 17.50 9.75 -1.67
CA PRO A 123 18.43 8.64 -1.62
C PRO A 123 17.83 7.35 -2.21
N PRO A 124 18.63 6.51 -2.89
CA PRO A 124 18.15 5.27 -3.49
C PRO A 124 17.42 4.35 -2.49
N TRP A 125 17.88 4.29 -1.24
CA TRP A 125 17.25 3.45 -0.22
C TRP A 125 15.83 3.94 0.15
N ILE A 126 15.58 5.26 0.19
CA ILE A 126 14.23 5.81 0.39
C ILE A 126 13.33 5.40 -0.77
N ASN A 127 13.83 5.53 -2.00
CA ASN A 127 13.09 5.13 -3.19
C ASN A 127 12.70 3.64 -3.15
N HIS A 128 13.62 2.77 -2.74
CA HIS A 128 13.32 1.34 -2.57
C HIS A 128 12.35 1.07 -1.43
N VAL A 129 12.42 1.78 -0.31
CA VAL A 129 11.41 1.60 0.75
C VAL A 129 10.02 1.97 0.25
N TRP A 130 9.90 3.05 -0.51
CA TRP A 130 8.64 3.52 -1.06
C TRP A 130 8.05 2.64 -2.15
N HIS A 131 8.87 2.06 -3.03
CA HIS A 131 8.40 1.42 -4.25
C HIS A 131 8.73 -0.07 -4.36
N THR A 132 9.59 -0.62 -3.50
CA THR A 132 10.01 -2.03 -3.56
C THR A 132 9.61 -2.79 -2.31
N THR A 133 10.09 -2.37 -1.14
CA THR A 133 9.98 -3.17 0.09
C THR A 133 8.55 -3.29 0.59
N ILE A 134 7.66 -2.38 0.20
CA ILE A 134 6.23 -2.41 0.53
C ILE A 134 5.54 -3.74 0.19
N VAL A 135 5.96 -4.46 -0.84
CA VAL A 135 5.35 -5.76 -1.18
C VAL A 135 5.98 -6.92 -0.41
N PRO A 136 7.32 -7.13 -0.42
CA PRO A 136 7.95 -8.18 0.38
C PRO A 136 7.61 -8.12 1.86
N VAL A 137 7.49 -6.92 2.43
CA VAL A 137 7.09 -6.76 3.84
C VAL A 137 5.67 -7.27 4.11
N LEU A 138 4.72 -7.01 3.21
CA LEU A 138 3.35 -7.55 3.36
C LEU A 138 3.29 -9.04 3.09
N LEU A 139 4.11 -9.57 2.17
CA LEU A 139 4.21 -11.02 1.97
C LEU A 139 4.78 -11.72 3.20
N LEU A 140 5.78 -11.12 3.84
CA LEU A 140 6.30 -11.61 5.12
C LEU A 140 5.21 -11.59 6.19
N GLU A 141 4.43 -10.51 6.29
CA GLU A 141 3.30 -10.45 7.22
C GLU A 141 2.26 -11.54 6.94
N MET A 142 1.83 -11.70 5.69
CA MET A 142 0.91 -12.75 5.28
C MET A 142 1.44 -14.16 5.51
N TYR A 143 2.76 -14.33 5.54
CA TYR A 143 3.41 -15.61 5.87
C TYR A 143 3.47 -15.84 7.38
N MET A 144 3.68 -14.80 8.19
CA MET A 144 3.77 -14.90 9.65
C MET A 144 2.41 -14.98 10.33
N VAL A 145 1.41 -14.27 9.80
CA VAL A 145 0.08 -14.10 10.36
C VAL A 145 -0.97 -14.55 9.36
N HIS A 146 -1.86 -15.45 9.78
CA HIS A 146 -2.98 -15.88 8.97
C HIS A 146 -4.09 -14.82 8.97
N HIS A 147 -4.23 -14.10 7.86
CA HIS A 147 -5.29 -13.10 7.69
C HIS A 147 -6.56 -13.70 7.08
N LYS A 148 -7.72 -13.41 7.69
CA LYS A 148 -9.00 -13.87 7.16
C LYS A 148 -9.47 -12.98 6.02
N TYR A 149 -9.39 -13.48 4.80
CA TYR A 149 -9.94 -12.75 3.67
C TYR A 149 -11.48 -12.60 3.78
N PRO A 150 -12.06 -11.44 3.43
CA PRO A 150 -13.52 -11.25 3.31
C PRO A 150 -14.04 -11.90 2.02
N SER A 151 -15.35 -11.89 1.75
CA SER A 151 -15.83 -12.35 0.43
C SER A 151 -15.15 -11.56 -0.70
N ARG A 152 -14.89 -12.18 -1.86
CA ARG A 152 -14.22 -11.50 -2.99
C ARG A 152 -14.90 -10.19 -3.37
N ARG A 153 -16.25 -10.18 -3.35
CA ARG A 153 -17.04 -8.96 -3.58
C ARG A 153 -16.68 -7.88 -2.57
N ALA A 154 -16.72 -8.18 -1.27
CA ALA A 154 -16.39 -7.20 -0.23
C ALA A 154 -14.94 -6.70 -0.34
N GLY A 155 -13.98 -7.61 -0.57
CA GLY A 155 -12.57 -7.22 -0.71
C GLY A 155 -12.30 -6.35 -1.94
N LEU A 156 -12.85 -6.73 -3.10
CA LEU A 156 -12.74 -5.95 -4.33
C LEU A 156 -13.48 -4.61 -4.23
N THR A 157 -14.64 -4.55 -3.57
CA THR A 157 -15.33 -3.27 -3.31
C THR A 157 -14.41 -2.32 -2.54
N GLY A 158 -13.68 -2.80 -1.53
CA GLY A 158 -12.69 -2.00 -0.80
C GLY A 158 -11.58 -1.43 -1.70
N ALA A 159 -10.92 -2.30 -2.47
CA ALA A 159 -9.86 -1.90 -3.38
C ALA A 159 -10.33 -0.89 -4.44
N ILE A 160 -11.46 -1.17 -5.09
CA ILE A 160 -12.04 -0.33 -6.14
C ILE A 160 -12.46 1.03 -5.55
N THR A 161 -13.08 1.03 -4.37
CA THR A 161 -13.50 2.28 -3.71
C THR A 161 -12.30 3.18 -3.45
N LEU A 162 -11.22 2.64 -2.88
CA LEU A 162 -10.01 3.44 -2.63
C LEU A 162 -9.39 3.93 -3.94
N GLY A 163 -9.33 3.07 -4.97
CA GLY A 163 -8.85 3.46 -6.30
C GLY A 163 -9.65 4.62 -6.90
N LEU A 164 -10.98 4.59 -6.80
CA LEU A 164 -11.85 5.66 -7.26
C LEU A 164 -11.70 6.95 -6.44
N VAL A 165 -11.53 6.84 -5.12
CA VAL A 165 -11.25 7.99 -4.25
C VAL A 165 -9.94 8.65 -4.65
N TYR A 166 -8.88 7.86 -4.85
CA TYR A 166 -7.58 8.38 -5.26
C TYR A 166 -7.62 8.96 -6.68
N LEU A 167 -8.29 8.31 -7.62
CA LEU A 167 -8.49 8.83 -8.98
C LEU A 167 -9.22 10.18 -8.95
N THR A 168 -10.27 10.29 -8.16
CA THR A 168 -11.00 11.56 -7.97
C THR A 168 -10.07 12.63 -7.40
N TRP A 169 -9.25 12.27 -6.42
CA TRP A 169 -8.29 13.19 -5.82
C TRP A 169 -7.26 13.73 -6.81
N ILE A 170 -6.63 12.87 -7.62
CA ILE A 170 -5.64 13.33 -8.61
C ILE A 170 -6.29 14.19 -9.71
N LEU A 171 -7.55 13.95 -10.06
CA LEU A 171 -8.29 14.78 -11.00
C LEU A 171 -8.62 16.16 -10.42
N ILE A 172 -8.93 16.24 -9.11
CA ILE A 172 -9.08 17.52 -8.40
C ILE A 172 -7.76 18.29 -8.41
N VAL A 173 -6.65 17.63 -8.07
CA VAL A 173 -5.31 18.25 -8.12
C VAL A 173 -5.00 18.77 -9.53
N ALA A 174 -5.29 17.99 -10.57
CA ALA A 174 -5.10 18.41 -11.95
C ALA A 174 -5.93 19.64 -12.32
N LYS A 175 -7.23 19.61 -12.01
CA LYS A 175 -8.17 20.69 -12.35
C LYS A 175 -7.90 21.98 -11.58
N VAL A 176 -7.63 21.89 -10.28
CA VAL A 176 -7.45 23.06 -9.40
C VAL A 176 -6.02 23.57 -9.43
N GLY A 177 -5.04 22.67 -9.47
CA GLY A 177 -3.62 23.02 -9.47
C GLY A 177 -3.09 23.41 -10.85
N GLY A 178 -3.74 22.97 -11.93
CA GLY A 178 -3.28 23.19 -13.30
C GLY A 178 -2.05 22.36 -13.67
N PHE A 179 -1.83 21.21 -13.00
CA PHE A 179 -0.72 20.29 -13.29
C PHE A 179 -1.09 18.85 -12.94
N TRP A 180 -0.53 17.89 -13.66
CA TRP A 180 -0.70 16.48 -13.33
C TRP A 180 0.21 16.04 -12.20
N VAL A 181 -0.30 15.15 -11.35
CA VAL A 181 0.46 14.57 -10.22
C VAL A 181 1.72 13.85 -10.69
N TYR A 182 1.65 13.18 -11.84
CA TYR A 182 2.75 12.44 -12.42
C TYR A 182 3.02 12.91 -13.86
N PRO A 183 4.30 13.05 -14.29
CA PRO A 183 4.63 13.49 -15.64
C PRO A 183 4.01 12.64 -16.76
N PHE A 184 3.96 11.31 -16.58
CA PHE A 184 3.34 10.41 -17.56
C PHE A 184 1.86 10.74 -17.86
N MET A 185 1.13 11.32 -16.90
CA MET A 185 -0.28 11.70 -17.13
C MET A 185 -0.39 12.96 -17.98
N ALA A 186 0.62 13.84 -17.95
CA ALA A 186 0.62 15.08 -18.72
C ALA A 186 0.84 14.85 -20.22
N VAL A 187 1.50 13.75 -20.59
CA VAL A 187 1.78 13.40 -21.98
C VAL A 187 0.70 12.49 -22.60
N MET A 188 -0.25 12.01 -21.81
CA MET A 188 -1.35 11.18 -22.28
C MET A 188 -2.50 12.01 -22.88
N THR A 189 -3.05 11.53 -24.00
CA THR A 189 -4.37 11.97 -24.45
C THR A 189 -5.46 11.50 -23.49
N GLY A 190 -6.64 12.12 -23.53
CA GLY A 190 -7.77 11.70 -22.69
C GLY A 190 -8.15 10.23 -22.88
N PHE A 191 -8.04 9.70 -24.10
CA PHE A 191 -8.28 8.28 -24.39
C PHE A 191 -7.22 7.38 -23.74
N GLN A 192 -5.93 7.72 -23.86
CA GLN A 192 -4.85 6.97 -23.20
C GLN A 192 -4.98 7.00 -21.68
N PHE A 193 -5.38 8.12 -21.10
CA PHE A 193 -5.62 8.23 -19.66
C PHE A 193 -6.75 7.30 -19.18
N VAL A 194 -7.87 7.23 -19.92
CA VAL A 194 -8.96 6.30 -19.61
C VAL A 194 -8.50 4.85 -19.74
N LEU A 195 -7.77 4.50 -20.80
CA LEU A 195 -7.19 3.16 -20.94
C LEU A 195 -6.26 2.81 -19.79
N PHE A 196 -5.41 3.75 -19.37
CA PHE A 196 -4.51 3.57 -18.22
C PHE A 196 -5.28 3.33 -16.93
N CYS A 197 -6.38 4.08 -16.69
CA CYS A 197 -7.25 3.87 -15.52
C CYS A 197 -7.91 2.49 -15.54
N CYS A 198 -8.47 2.08 -16.68
CA CYS A 198 -9.09 0.76 -16.85
C CYS A 198 -8.08 -0.37 -16.66
N PHE A 199 -6.88 -0.24 -17.24
CA PHE A 199 -5.80 -1.19 -17.07
C PHE A 199 -5.38 -1.31 -15.61
N THR A 200 -5.15 -0.17 -14.93
CA THR A 200 -4.75 -0.14 -13.52
C THR A 200 -5.81 -0.77 -12.61
N ALA A 201 -7.10 -0.52 -12.88
CA ALA A 201 -8.19 -1.15 -12.15
C ALA A 201 -8.24 -2.68 -12.39
N ALA A 202 -8.05 -3.13 -13.63
CA ALA A 202 -8.03 -4.55 -13.98
C ALA A 202 -6.87 -5.30 -13.30
N ILE A 203 -5.64 -4.76 -13.35
CA ILE A 203 -4.50 -5.37 -12.65
C ILE A 203 -4.67 -5.31 -11.13
N GLY A 204 -5.33 -4.27 -10.58
CA GLY A 204 -5.66 -4.20 -9.17
C GLY A 204 -6.54 -5.37 -8.71
N CYS A 205 -7.54 -5.74 -9.51
CA CYS A 205 -8.35 -6.93 -9.28
C CYS A 205 -7.49 -8.22 -9.32
N VAL A 206 -6.55 -8.31 -10.26
CA VAL A 206 -5.60 -9.44 -10.33
C VAL A 206 -4.73 -9.51 -9.07
N PHE A 207 -4.19 -8.39 -8.59
CA PHE A 207 -3.37 -8.35 -7.38
C PHE A 207 -4.13 -8.75 -6.12
N TYR A 208 -5.41 -8.39 -6.01
CA TYR A 208 -6.25 -8.90 -4.92
C TYR A 208 -6.35 -10.43 -4.96
N LEU A 209 -6.58 -11.01 -6.15
CA LEU A 209 -6.65 -12.47 -6.33
C LEU A 209 -5.30 -13.15 -6.07
N MET A 210 -4.19 -12.50 -6.44
CA MET A 210 -2.84 -12.98 -6.12
C MET A 210 -2.61 -13.01 -4.61
N GLY A 211 -3.06 -11.99 -3.87
CA GLY A 211 -3.00 -12.01 -2.41
C GLY A 211 -3.78 -13.19 -1.82
N GLU A 212 -5.00 -13.43 -2.31
CA GLU A 212 -5.81 -14.59 -1.88
C GLU A 212 -5.09 -15.91 -2.18
N LEU A 213 -4.43 -16.01 -3.35
CA LEU A 213 -3.62 -17.17 -3.70
C LEU A 213 -2.44 -17.35 -2.75
N CYS A 214 -1.65 -16.30 -2.47
CA CYS A 214 -0.54 -16.34 -1.50
C CYS A 214 -1.02 -16.82 -0.13
N ASN A 215 -2.13 -16.28 0.37
CA ASN A 215 -2.71 -16.72 1.65
C ASN A 215 -3.09 -18.20 1.63
N ASN A 216 -3.71 -18.68 0.53
CA ASN A 216 -4.06 -20.10 0.40
C ASN A 216 -2.84 -21.01 0.30
N VAL A 217 -1.73 -20.54 -0.28
CA VAL A 217 -0.47 -21.28 -0.35
C VAL A 217 0.17 -21.36 1.04
N PHE A 218 0.17 -20.28 1.80
CA PHE A 218 0.80 -20.23 3.12
C PHE A 218 -0.01 -20.95 4.21
N TRP A 219 -1.34 -20.86 4.18
CA TRP A 219 -2.22 -21.30 5.28
C TRP A 219 -3.29 -22.32 4.87
N GLY A 220 -3.33 -22.70 3.60
CA GLY A 220 -4.37 -23.57 3.05
C GLY A 220 -5.63 -22.81 2.58
N PRO A 221 -6.46 -23.43 1.74
CA PRO A 221 -7.66 -22.79 1.20
C PRO A 221 -8.67 -22.50 2.29
N ARG A 222 -9.45 -21.42 2.14
CA ARG A 222 -10.60 -21.15 3.01
C ARG A 222 -11.50 -22.38 3.14
N GLU A 223 -11.81 -22.74 4.38
CA GLU A 223 -12.94 -23.63 4.63
C GLU A 223 -14.23 -22.90 4.19
N THR A 224 -14.89 -23.43 3.16
CA THR A 224 -16.19 -22.89 2.74
C THR A 224 -17.23 -23.16 3.83
N PRO A 225 -18.22 -22.26 4.04
CA PRO A 225 -19.29 -22.47 5.03
C PRO A 225 -20.00 -23.82 4.91
N ARG A 226 -20.02 -24.39 3.70
CA ARG A 226 -20.61 -25.69 3.38
C ARG A 226 -19.87 -26.88 4.01
N LYS A 227 -18.56 -26.77 4.27
CA LYS A 227 -17.78 -27.80 4.99
C LYS A 227 -17.92 -27.68 6.52
N GLN A 228 -18.12 -26.47 7.02
CA GLN A 228 -18.33 -26.21 8.46
C GLN A 228 -19.63 -26.85 8.98
N LYS A 229 -20.72 -26.82 8.18
CA LYS A 229 -21.99 -27.50 8.48
C LYS A 229 -21.97 -29.03 8.42
N LYS A 230 -20.92 -29.65 7.85
CA LYS A 230 -20.79 -31.11 7.77
C LYS A 230 -19.97 -31.71 8.92
N ARG A 231 -19.34 -30.87 9.75
CA ARG A 231 -18.46 -31.26 10.86
C ARG A 231 -19.02 -30.89 12.24
N ALA A 232 -20.15 -30.19 12.29
CA ALA A 232 -20.95 -29.93 13.49
C ALA A 232 -22.17 -30.86 13.46
#